data_AF-A0A967LWA2-F1
#
_entry.id   AF-A0A967LWA2-F1
#
_cell.length_a   1.000
_cell.length_b   1.000
_cell.length_c   1.000
_cell.angle_alpha   90.00
_cell.angle_beta   90.00
_cell.angle_gamma   90.00
#
_symmetry.space_group_name_H-M   'P 1'
#
loop_
_entity.id
_entity.type
_entity.pdbx_description
1 polymer ?
#
loop_
_entity_poly.entity_id
_entity_poly.type
_entity_poly.pdbx_seq_one_letter_code
_entity_poly.pdbx_strand_id
1 'polypeptide(L)' 'FVGCFDIPYRFNIDPRETAEMIEVPLARLRDPAIFRVEDWTHKGRKIPVCFYTVDEHEIWGLTADILRQFLDHTGE' A
#
# COMPACT_ATOMS: atom_id res chain seq x y z
N PHE A 1 11.05 -1.44 7.54
CA PHE A 1 11.12 -0.57 8.73
C PHE A 1 9.88 0.29 8.77
N VAL A 2 9.46 0.71 9.96
CA VAL A 2 8.34 1.63 10.17
C VAL A 2 8.90 2.91 10.79
N GLY A 3 8.50 4.06 10.28
CA GLY A 3 8.92 5.37 10.79
C GLY A 3 7.74 6.16 11.31
N CYS A 4 7.96 6.92 12.38
CA CYS A 4 7.01 7.87 12.93
C CYS A 4 7.63 9.27 12.88
N PHE A 5 6.83 10.30 12.64
CA PHE A 5 7.26 11.70 12.61
C PHE A 5 6.17 12.59 13.19
N ASP A 6 6.56 13.77 13.70
CA ASP A 6 5.63 14.74 14.27
C ASP A 6 4.87 15.51 13.19
N ILE A 7 3.61 15.85 13.50
CA ILE A 7 2.77 16.68 12.64
C ILE A 7 2.66 18.13 13.15
N PRO A 8 2.65 19.14 12.27
CA PRO A 8 2.63 19.04 10.81
C PRO A 8 4.03 18.89 10.20
N TYR A 9 4.16 17.96 9.25
CA TYR A 9 5.36 17.83 8.41
C TYR A 9 5.06 18.32 7.00
N ARG A 10 5.92 19.21 6.47
CA ARG A 10 5.76 19.73 5.10
C ARG A 10 6.54 18.85 4.13
N PHE A 11 5.83 18.03 3.37
CA PHE A 11 6.43 17.26 2.29
C PHE A 11 6.88 18.18 1.15
N ASN A 12 8.08 17.94 0.61
CA ASN A 12 8.60 18.63 -0.56
C ASN A 12 8.93 17.57 -1.62
N ILE A 13 8.03 17.41 -2.59
CA ILE A 13 8.13 16.37 -3.62
C ILE A 13 9.05 16.85 -4.74
N ASP A 14 9.97 15.99 -5.16
CA ASP A 14 10.76 16.22 -6.37
C ASP A 14 10.02 15.62 -7.58
N PRO A 15 9.45 16.46 -8.47
CA PRO A 15 8.68 15.98 -9.61
C PRO A 15 9.51 15.23 -10.66
N ARG A 16 10.85 15.26 -10.56
CA ARG A 16 11.74 14.51 -11.46
C ARG A 16 11.73 13.02 -11.17
N GLU A 17 11.43 12.64 -9.92
CA GLU A 17 11.44 11.25 -9.47
C GLU A 17 10.06 10.79 -8.97
N THR A 18 9.24 11.70 -8.44
CA THR A 18 7.96 11.39 -7.81
C THR A 18 6.83 12.20 -8.45
N ALA A 19 5.91 11.52 -9.12
CA ALA A 19 4.77 12.18 -9.77
C ALA A 19 3.73 12.69 -8.77
N GLU A 20 3.50 11.95 -7.68
CA GLU A 20 2.44 12.23 -6.72
C GLU A 20 2.77 11.61 -5.35
N MET A 21 2.22 12.20 -4.30
CA MET A 21 2.17 11.62 -2.96
C MET A 21 0.70 11.55 -2.51
N ILE A 22 0.26 10.36 -2.12
CA ILE A 22 -1.05 10.13 -1.51
C ILE A 22 -0.89 9.77 -0.02
N GLU A 23 -1.86 10.18 0.79
CA GLU A 23 -1.97 9.79 2.19
C GLU A 23 -3.19 8.91 2.36
N VAL A 24 -3.00 7.68 2.88
CA VAL A 24 -4.10 6.74 3.07
C VAL A 24 -4.25 6.42 4.55
N PRO A 25 -5.40 6.72 5.17
CA PRO A 25 -5.64 6.35 6.57
C PRO A 25 -5.54 4.84 6.77
N LEU A 26 -4.90 4.39 7.86
CA LEU A 26 -4.80 2.95 8.17
C LEU A 26 -6.19 2.29 8.27
N ALA A 27 -7.18 3.00 8.81
CA ALA A 27 -8.57 2.52 8.87
C ALA A 27 -9.14 2.24 7.46
N ARG A 28 -8.78 3.03 6.45
CA ARG A 28 -9.20 2.80 5.05
C ARG A 28 -8.51 1.56 4.48
N LEU A 29 -7.23 1.34 4.79
CA LEU A 29 -6.50 0.15 4.36
C LEU A 29 -7.03 -1.15 5.00
N ARG A 30 -7.80 -1.07 6.07
CA ARG A 30 -8.47 -2.22 6.69
C ARG A 30 -9.84 -2.53 6.10
N ASP A 31 -10.36 -1.70 5.20
CA ASP A 31 -11.62 -1.95 4.52
C ASP A 31 -11.48 -3.14 3.55
N PRO A 32 -12.17 -4.27 3.78
CA PRO A 32 -12.06 -5.42 2.89
C PRO A 32 -12.61 -5.12 1.49
N ALA A 33 -13.45 -4.10 1.31
CA ALA A 33 -14.00 -3.73 0.01
C ALA A 33 -12.94 -3.19 -0.97
N ILE A 34 -11.81 -2.69 -0.47
CA ILE A 34 -10.73 -2.18 -1.31
C ILE A 34 -9.62 -3.20 -1.54
N PHE A 35 -9.64 -4.35 -0.85
CA PHE A 35 -8.58 -5.35 -0.91
C PHE A 35 -8.97 -6.55 -1.77
N ARG A 36 -8.04 -6.99 -2.62
CA ARG A 36 -8.18 -8.25 -3.38
C ARG A 36 -6.83 -8.93 -3.56
N VAL A 37 -6.88 -10.24 -3.80
CA VAL A 37 -5.72 -11.07 -4.12
C VAL A 37 -5.99 -11.76 -5.45
N GLU A 38 -4.98 -11.74 -6.33
CA GLU A 38 -5.03 -12.45 -7.60
C GLU A 38 -3.88 -13.45 -7.73
N ASP A 39 -4.15 -14.60 -8.32
CA ASP A 39 -3.13 -15.59 -8.65
C ASP A 39 -2.47 -15.25 -9.99
N TRP A 40 -1.26 -14.70 -9.96
CA TRP A 40 -0.49 -14.40 -11.17
C TRP A 40 0.52 -15.50 -11.46
N THR A 41 0.77 -15.77 -12.74
CA THR A 41 1.82 -16.73 -13.14
C THR A 41 3.11 -15.99 -13.48
N HIS A 42 4.15 -16.21 -12.70
CA HIS A 42 5.49 -15.66 -12.94
C HIS A 42 6.51 -16.79 -12.99
N LYS A 43 7.24 -16.92 -14.11
CA LYS A 43 8.25 -17.97 -14.33
C LYS A 43 7.73 -19.38 -14.03
N GLY A 44 6.50 -19.68 -14.45
CA GLY A 44 5.85 -20.98 -14.25
C GLY A 44 5.32 -21.24 -12.83
N ARG A 45 5.44 -20.28 -11.91
CA ARG A 45 4.89 -20.38 -10.55
C ARG A 45 3.67 -19.48 -10.41
N LYS A 46 2.62 -19.99 -9.75
CA LYS A 46 1.52 -19.15 -9.27
C LYS A 46 1.98 -18.39 -8.02
N ILE A 47 1.78 -17.08 -8.02
CA ILE A 47 2.13 -16.18 -6.93
C ILE A 47 0.88 -15.36 -6.61
N PRO A 48 0.42 -15.34 -5.34
CA PRO A 48 -0.64 -14.45 -4.92
C PRO A 48 -0.12 -13.01 -4.92
N VAL A 49 -0.81 -12.12 -5.62
CA VAL A 49 -0.48 -10.69 -5.69
C VAL A 49 -1.59 -9.91 -4.99
N CYS A 50 -1.20 -9.13 -3.98
CA CYS A 50 -2.10 -8.28 -3.21
C CYS A 50 -2.36 -6.95 -3.92
N PHE A 51 -3.58 -6.44 -3.80
CA PHE A 51 -4.00 -5.16 -4.34
C PHE A 51 -4.90 -4.42 -3.36
N TYR A 52 -4.69 -3.11 -3.27
CA TYR A 52 -5.59 -2.16 -2.63
C TYR A 52 -6.01 -1.10 -3.66
N THR A 53 -7.32 -0.89 -3.83
CA THR A 53 -7.87 0.17 -4.68
C THR A 53 -8.26 1.38 -3.83
N VAL A 54 -7.50 2.46 -3.94
CA VAL A 54 -7.72 3.71 -3.18
C VAL A 54 -8.02 4.80 -4.19
N ASP A 55 -9.29 5.20 -4.28
CA ASP A 55 -9.78 6.15 -5.28
C ASP A 55 -9.36 5.72 -6.70
N GLU A 56 -8.62 6.55 -7.43
CA GLU A 56 -8.06 6.23 -8.75
C GLU A 56 -6.74 5.44 -8.73
N HIS A 57 -6.15 5.24 -7.54
CA HIS A 57 -4.85 4.60 -7.39
C HIS A 57 -4.96 3.12 -7.05
N GLU A 58 -4.05 2.34 -7.63
CA GLU A 58 -3.90 0.92 -7.32
C GLU A 58 -2.55 0.69 -6.64
N ILE A 59 -2.59 0.27 -5.37
CA ILE A 59 -1.40 -0.13 -4.62
C ILE A 59 -1.29 -1.64 -4.72
N TRP A 60 -0.20 -2.14 -5.31
CA TRP A 60 -0.07 -3.57 -5.61
C TRP A 60 1.35 -4.10 -5.46
N GLY A 61 1.51 -5.41 -5.63
CA GLY A 61 2.80 -6.08 -5.60
C GLY A 61 3.45 -6.02 -4.21
N LEU A 62 4.75 -5.75 -4.16
CA LEU A 62 5.51 -5.76 -2.91
C LEU A 62 5.01 -4.70 -1.91
N THR A 63 4.61 -3.53 -2.40
CA THR A 63 4.09 -2.46 -1.53
C THR A 63 2.79 -2.89 -0.84
N ALA A 64 1.85 -3.48 -1.58
CA ALA A 64 0.62 -4.00 -1.00
C ALA A 64 0.88 -5.12 0.01
N ASP A 65 1.83 -6.02 -0.26
CA ASP A 65 2.15 -7.09 0.68
C ASP A 65 2.82 -6.56 1.97
N ILE A 66 3.68 -5.53 1.87
CA ILE A 66 4.24 -4.84 3.05
C ILE A 66 3.13 -4.18 3.87
N LEU A 67 2.16 -3.53 3.23
CA LEU A 67 1.01 -2.92 3.92
C LEU A 67 0.15 -3.97 4.61
N ARG A 68 -0.19 -5.07 3.92
CA ARG A 68 -0.93 -6.20 4.49
C ARG A 68 -0.23 -6.74 5.73
N GLN A 69 1.06 -7.04 5.62
CA GLN A 69 1.86 -7.51 6.76
C GLN A 69 1.88 -6.49 7.90
N PHE A 70 2.01 -5.20 7.61
CA PHE A 70 1.99 -4.15 8.63
C PHE A 70 0.64 -4.09 9.38
N LEU A 71 -0.48 -4.22 8.65
CA LEU A 71 -1.82 -4.26 9.24
C LEU A 71 -2.05 -5.53 10.07
N ASP A 72 -1.50 -6.67 9.68
CA ASP A 72 -1.56 -7.90 10.47
C ASP A 72 -0.80 -7.77 11.82
N HIS A 73 0.24 -6.92 11.87
CA HIS A 73 1.04 -6.68 13.08
C HIS A 73 0.54 -5.51 13.94
N THR A 74 -0.35 -4.68 13.41
CA THR A 74 -0.96 -3.57 14.12
C THR A 74 -2.42 -3.94 14.33
N GLY A 75 -2.78 -4.33 15.56
CA GLY A 75 -4.16 -4.64 15.92
C GLY A 75 -5.13 -3.49 15.58
N GLU A 76 -6.43 -3.74 15.71
CA GLU A 76 -7.47 -2.70 15.57
C GLU A 76 -7.20 -1.49 16.48
#